data_AF-A0A0F9NGL4-F1
#
_entry.id   AF-A0A0F9NGL4-F1
#
_cell.length_a   1.000
_cell.length_b   1.000
_cell.length_c   1.000
_cell.angle_alpha   90.00
_cell.angle_beta   90.00
_cell.angle_gamma   90.00
#
_symmetry.space_group_name_H-M   'P 1'
#
loop_
_entity.id
_entity.type
_entity.pdbx_description
1 polymer ?
#
loop_
_entity_poly.entity_id
_entity_poly.type
_entity_poly.pdbx_seq_one_letter_code
_entity_poly.pdbx_strand_id
1 'polypeptide(L)' 'EGTPIELRDLDKISRVALGSRKDLIIATVDRLSKPIYYSVKKFQLLNKEESND' A
#
# COMPACT_ATOMS: atom_id res chain seq x y z
N GLU A 1 -13.62 3.95 -4.45
CA GLU A 1 -14.17 2.60 -4.20
C GLU A 1 -14.60 2.04 -5.54
N GLY A 2 -14.43 0.73 -5.79
CA GLY A 2 -14.78 0.13 -7.09
C GLY A 2 -13.67 0.17 -8.14
N THR A 3 -12.50 0.72 -7.82
CA THR A 3 -11.29 0.63 -8.65
C THR A 3 -10.25 -0.17 -7.88
N PRO A 4 -10.12 -1.49 -8.14
CA PRO A 4 -9.12 -2.30 -7.47
C PRO A 4 -7.71 -1.83 -7.84
N ILE A 5 -6.80 -1.93 -6.88
CA ILE A 5 -5.35 -1.75 -7.09
C ILE A 5 -4.68 -3.11 -6.95
N GLU A 6 -3.73 -3.40 -7.83
CA GLU A 6 -2.92 -4.61 -7.74
C GLU A 6 -1.97 -4.51 -6.54
N LEU A 7 -1.85 -5.59 -5.76
CA LEU A 7 -0.95 -5.62 -4.59
C LEU A 7 0.51 -5.37 -4.98
N ARG A 8 0.91 -5.76 -6.19
CA ARG A 8 2.26 -5.48 -6.74
C ARG A 8 2.51 -3.99 -6.94
N ASP A 9 1.49 -3.23 -7.31
CA ASP A 9 1.63 -1.79 -7.49
C ASP A 9 1.65 -1.07 -6.14
N LEU A 10 0.90 -1.57 -5.15
CA LEU A 10 1.04 -1.12 -3.77
C LEU A 10 2.44 -1.39 -3.19
N ASP A 11 3.06 -2.53 -3.51
CA ASP A 11 4.45 -2.84 -3.11
C ASP A 11 5.44 -1.84 -3.71
N LYS A 12 5.30 -1.51 -5.00
CA LYS A 12 6.14 -0.49 -5.66
C LYS A 12 5.99 0.88 -5.00
N ILE A 13 4.77 1.34 -4.74
CA ILE A 13 4.50 2.64 -4.10
C ILE A 13 5.10 2.66 -2.68
N SER A 14 4.93 1.58 -1.92
CA SER A 14 5.52 1.41 -0.58
C SER A 14 7.05 1.54 -0.60
N ARG A 15 7.72 0.89 -1.57
CA ARG A 15 9.19 1.00 -1.73
C ARG A 15 9.64 2.41 -2.07
N VAL A 16 8.90 3.13 -2.93
CA VAL A 16 9.21 4.52 -3.28
C VAL A 16 9.08 5.44 -2.05
N ALA A 17 7.99 5.29 -1.29
CA ALA A 17 7.79 6.06 -0.06
C ALA A 17 8.93 5.82 0.94
N LEU A 18 9.27 4.55 1.19
CA LEU A 18 10.36 4.14 2.07
C LEU A 18 11.72 4.71 1.61
N GLY A 19 12.05 4.57 0.32
CA GLY A 19 13.30 5.09 -0.25
C GLY A 19 13.39 6.62 -0.18
N SER A 20 12.25 7.31 -0.22
CA SER A 20 12.18 8.77 -0.07
C SER A 20 12.10 9.26 1.38
N ARG A 21 12.09 8.36 2.38
CA ARG A 21 11.88 8.66 3.80
C ARG A 21 10.60 9.48 4.06
N LYS A 22 9.53 9.14 3.35
CA LYS A 22 8.20 9.74 3.52
C LYS A 22 7.22 8.70 4.04
N ASP A 23 6.27 9.17 4.84
CA ASP A 23 5.15 8.34 5.27
C ASP A 23 4.21 8.08 4.10
N LEU A 24 3.77 6.82 3.95
CA LEU A 24 2.76 6.44 2.98
C LEU A 24 1.37 6.53 3.63
N ILE A 25 0.57 7.47 3.15
CA ILE A 25 -0.84 7.63 3.52
C ILE A 25 -1.71 7.29 2.31
N ILE A 26 -2.65 6.36 2.48
CA ILE A 26 -3.63 6.00 1.46
C ILE A 26 -4.94 6.70 1.77
N ALA A 27 -5.45 7.48 0.82
CA ALA A 27 -6.80 8.01 0.85
C ALA A 27 -7.71 7.15 -0.03
N THR A 28 -8.73 6.52 0.55
CA THR A 28 -9.80 5.88 -0.22
C THR A 28 -11.01 6.79 -0.24
N VAL A 29 -11.63 6.94 -1.41
CA VAL A 29 -12.89 7.69 -1.56
C VAL A 29 -14.02 6.68 -1.70
N ASP A 30 -15.03 6.73 -0.84
CA ASP A 30 -16.21 5.88 -0.96
C ASP A 30 -17.19 6.39 -2.05
N ARG A 31 -18.27 5.63 -2.32
CA ARG A 31 -19.33 6.07 -3.25
C ARG A 31 -20.06 7.34 -2.82
N LEU A 32 -19.98 7.72 -1.54
CA LEU A 32 -20.58 8.93 -0.97
C LEU A 32 -19.61 10.13 -1.00
N SER A 33 -18.50 10.01 -1.73
CA SER A 33 -17.45 11.03 -1.85
C SER A 33 -16.79 11.41 -0.52
N LYS A 34 -16.82 10.52 0.47
CA LYS A 34 -16.14 10.70 1.75
C LYS A 34 -14.75 10.08 1.68
N PRO A 35 -13.66 10.86 1.90
CA PRO A 35 -12.32 10.32 1.98
C PRO A 35 -12.07 9.66 3.33
N ILE A 36 -11.43 8.50 3.33
CA ILE A 36 -10.91 7.80 4.52
C ILE A 36 -9.41 7.64 4.34
N TYR A 37 -8.64 7.96 5.38
CA TYR A 37 -7.18 7.93 5.34
C TYR A 37 -6.63 6.77 6.18
N TYR A 38 -5.64 6.06 5.62
CA TYR A 38 -4.95 4.95 6.27
C TYR A 38 -3.44 5.20 6.25
N SER A 39 -2.80 5.07 7.40
CA SER A 39 -1.34 5.07 7.49
C SER A 39 -0.79 3.68 7.20
N VAL A 40 0.15 3.59 6.26
CA VAL A 40 0.84 2.34 5.92
C VAL A 40 2.24 2.38 6.52
N LYS A 41 2.45 1.64 7.60
CA LYS A 41 3.75 1.59 8.29
C LYS A 41 4.80 0.75 7.54
N LYS A 42 4.40 -0.40 7.03
CA LYS A 42 5.25 -1.30 6.24
C LYS A 42 4.36 -2.23 5.42
N PHE A 43 4.48 -2.19 4.10
CA PHE A 43 3.85 -3.14 3.20
C PHE A 43 4.94 -3.84 2.38
N GLN A 44 4.93 -5.17 2.41
CA GLN A 44 5.84 -6.03 1.66
C GLN A 44 5.05 -7.24 1.16
N LEU A 45 5.14 -7.51 -0.14
CA LEU A 45 4.63 -8.75 -0.69
C LEU A 45 5.60 -9.89 -0.34
N LEU A 46 5.21 -10.79 0.56
CA LEU A 46 5.96 -12.00 0.85
C LEU A 46 5.63 -13.03 -0.24
N ASN A 47 6.60 -13.38 -1.08
CA ASN A 47 6.51 -14.58 -1.89
C ASN A 47 6.70 -15.77 -0.94
N LYS A 48 5.82 -16.77 -1.01
CA LYS A 48 5.77 -17.93 -0.10
C LYS A 48 7.00 -18.87 -0.18
N GLU A 49 8.11 -18.45 -0.77
CA GLU A 49 9.30 -19.27 -1.00
C GLU A 49 10.51 -18.91 -0.12
N GLU A 50 10.45 -17.86 0.70
CA GLU A 50 11.53 -17.52 1.65
C GLU A 50 11.04 -17.64 3.10
N SER A 51 10.76 -18.89 3.50
CA SER A 51 10.60 -19.28 4.90
C SER A 51 11.27 -20.64 5.12
N ASN A 52 12.56 -20.70 4.77
CA ASN A 52 13.49 -21.74 5.16
C ASN A 52 14.83 -21.05 5.44
N ASP A 53 14.92 -20.47 6.63
CA ASP A 53 16.13 -20.44 7.48
C ASP A 53 15.74 -19.97 8.88
#